data_AF-A0A925XTI0-F1
#
_entry.id   AF-A0A925XTI0-F1
#
_cell.length_a   1.000
_cell.length_b   1.000
_cell.length_c   1.000
_cell.angle_alpha   90.00
_cell.angle_beta   90.00
_cell.angle_gamma   90.00
#
_symmetry.space_group_name_H-M   'P 1'
#
loop_
_entity.id
_entity.type
_entity.pdbx_description
1 polymer ?
#
loop_
_entity_poly.entity_id
_entity_poly.type
_entity_poly.pdbx_seq_one_letter_code
_entity_poly.pdbx_strand_id
1 'polypeptide(L)'
;MNLKHVKYLIETLTARELEARVCQIEAAYFQASPEIQEELLDEVGDYLKALDVRLQIEQTGIDRDTALRDLAHRMRSLGSAHVPFSEWVHNQHTGQSSLSGRQ
;
A
#
# COMPACT_ATOMS: atom_id res chain seq x y z
N MET A 1 -0.31 6.90 9.77
CA MET A 1 -1.07 6.75 8.51
C MET A 1 -2.03 7.92 8.32
N ASN A 2 -1.99 8.59 7.18
CA ASN A 2 -2.86 9.72 6.84
C ASN A 2 -3.98 9.30 5.86
N LEU A 3 -5.10 8.79 6.37
CA LEU A 3 -6.25 8.35 5.53
C LEU A 3 -6.82 9.47 4.66
N LYS A 4 -6.66 10.75 5.05
CA LYS A 4 -7.10 11.88 4.22
C LYS A 4 -6.27 11.97 2.95
N HIS A 5 -4.97 11.70 3.03
CA HIS A 5 -4.09 11.69 1.87
C HIS A 5 -4.40 10.52 0.94
N VAL A 6 -4.59 9.32 1.47
CA VAL A 6 -5.01 8.15 0.68
C VAL A 6 -6.35 8.41 -0.02
N LYS A 7 -7.33 9.00 0.68
CA LYS A 7 -8.60 9.41 0.09
C LYS A 7 -8.42 10.40 -1.07
N TYR A 8 -7.55 11.39 -0.91
CA TYR A 8 -7.25 12.34 -1.96
C TYR A 8 -6.65 11.65 -3.21
N LEU A 9 -5.71 10.72 -3.00
CA LEU A 9 -5.07 9.97 -4.09
C LEU A 9 -6.08 9.15 -4.91
N ILE A 10 -7.00 8.42 -4.27
CA ILE A 10 -8.00 7.60 -4.98
C ILE A 10 -9.10 8.42 -5.67
N GLU A 11 -9.30 9.68 -5.26
CA GLU A 11 -10.21 10.63 -5.91
C GLU A 11 -9.56 11.31 -7.11
N THR A 12 -8.23 11.44 -7.10
CA THR A 12 -7.47 12.18 -8.11
C THR A 12 -6.90 11.28 -9.19
N LEU A 13 -6.53 10.04 -8.85
CA LEU A 13 -5.78 9.13 -9.71
C LEU A 13 -6.54 7.83 -9.97
N THR A 14 -6.42 7.33 -11.19
CA THR A 14 -6.86 5.98 -11.58
C THR A 14 -5.90 4.91 -11.06
N ALA A 15 -6.33 3.64 -11.04
CA ALA A 15 -5.46 2.53 -10.63
C ALA A 15 -4.16 2.49 -11.45
N ARG A 16 -4.25 2.69 -12.77
CA ARG A 16 -3.10 2.71 -13.67
C ARG A 16 -2.11 3.84 -13.36
N GLU A 17 -2.61 5.02 -12.99
CA GLU A 17 -1.74 6.15 -12.61
C GLU A 17 -1.07 5.92 -11.27
N LEU A 18 -1.77 5.29 -10.32
CA LEU A 18 -1.21 4.89 -9.03
C LEU A 18 -0.11 3.85 -9.22
N GLU A 19 -0.31 2.82 -10.05
CA GLU A 19 0.72 1.84 -10.43
C GLU A 19 1.94 2.52 -11.05
N ALA A 20 1.73 3.44 -12.00
CA ALA A 20 2.81 4.16 -12.63
C ALA A 20 3.64 4.97 -11.62
N ARG A 21 3.01 5.56 -10.60
CA ARG A 21 3.69 6.28 -9.52
C ARG A 21 4.48 5.34 -8.61
N VAL A 22 3.92 4.20 -8.23
CA VAL A 22 4.65 3.17 -7.47
C VAL A 22 5.93 2.77 -8.21
N CYS A 23 5.85 2.42 -9.49
CA CYS A 23 7.03 2.03 -10.26
C CYS A 23 8.07 3.16 -10.39
N GLN A 24 7.64 4.42 -10.50
CA GLN A 24 8.55 5.56 -10.53
C GLN A 24 9.31 5.73 -9.21
N ILE A 25 8.63 5.58 -8.07
CA ILE A 25 9.23 5.70 -6.75
C ILE A 25 10.20 4.54 -6.50
N GLU A 26 9.82 3.31 -6.85
CA GLU A 26 10.70 2.15 -6.76
C GLU A 26 11.97 2.29 -7.61
N ALA A 27 11.85 2.83 -8.84
CA ALA A 27 13.00 3.10 -9.69
C ALA A 27 13.92 4.19 -9.10
N ALA A 28 13.34 5.20 -8.44
CA ALA A 28 14.08 6.27 -7.78
C ALA A 28 14.79 5.77 -6.51
N TYR A 29 14.18 4.84 -5.76
CA TYR A 29 14.73 4.31 -4.50
C TYR A 29 16.16 3.75 -4.64
N PHE A 30 16.42 2.97 -5.70
CA PHE A 30 17.74 2.39 -5.95
C PHE A 30 18.80 3.41 -6.37
N GLN A 31 18.40 4.60 -6.79
CA GLN A 31 19.30 5.69 -7.20
C GLN A 31 19.42 6.78 -6.13
N ALA A 32 18.54 6.76 -5.12
CA ALA A 32 18.46 7.77 -4.08
C ALA A 32 19.50 7.53 -2.98
N SER A 33 19.93 8.63 -2.36
CA SER A 33 20.74 8.59 -1.14
C SER A 33 19.94 8.00 0.03
N PRO A 34 20.59 7.38 1.04
CA PRO A 34 19.89 6.76 2.17
C PRO A 34 18.92 7.69 2.91
N GLU A 35 19.26 8.97 2.98
CA GLU A 35 18.45 10.04 3.58
C GLU A 35 17.11 10.26 2.84
N ILE A 36 17.08 10.02 1.52
CA ILE A 36 15.90 10.16 0.67
C ILE A 36 15.13 8.82 0.58
N GLN A 37 15.81 7.70 0.81
CA GLN A 37 15.20 6.37 0.75
C GLN A 37 14.07 6.18 1.76
N GLU A 38 14.20 6.74 2.97
CA GLU A 38 13.12 6.68 3.98
C GLU A 38 11.87 7.43 3.51
N GLU A 39 12.04 8.63 2.94
CA GLU A 39 10.94 9.42 2.39
C GLU A 39 10.25 8.69 1.22
N LEU A 40 11.03 8.05 0.35
CA LEU A 40 10.50 7.26 -0.78
C LEU A 40 9.75 6.00 -0.31
N LEU A 41 10.15 5.39 0.80
CA LEU A 41 9.45 4.24 1.40
C LEU A 41 8.09 4.65 1.99
N ASP A 42 8.03 5.82 2.63
CA ASP A 42 6.77 6.38 3.12
C ASP A 42 5.85 6.74 1.94
N GLU A 43 6.40 7.38 0.90
CA GLU A 43 5.66 7.77 -0.29
C GLU A 43 5.10 6.55 -1.05
N VAL A 44 5.94 5.56 -1.37
CA VAL A 44 5.48 4.34 -2.06
C VAL A 44 4.43 3.60 -1.23
N GLY A 45 4.57 3.63 0.10
CA GLY A 45 3.59 3.08 1.01
C GLY A 45 2.22 3.73 0.84
N ASP A 46 2.14 5.04 0.69
CA ASP A 46 0.86 5.75 0.54
C ASP A 46 0.22 5.53 -0.84
N TYR A 47 1.03 5.47 -1.90
CA TYR A 47 0.56 5.11 -3.24
C TYR A 47 0.07 3.67 -3.33
N LEU A 48 0.75 2.71 -2.68
CA LEU A 48 0.31 1.32 -2.61
C LEU A 48 -1.03 1.18 -1.88
N LYS A 49 -1.23 1.90 -0.77
CA LYS A 49 -2.51 1.92 -0.04
C LYS A 49 -3.64 2.49 -0.89
N ALA A 50 -3.36 3.57 -1.63
CA ALA A 50 -4.33 4.16 -2.55
C ALA A 50 -4.66 3.20 -3.70
N LEU A 51 -3.65 2.54 -4.26
CA LEU A 51 -3.83 1.54 -5.31
C LEU A 51 -4.73 0.39 -4.84
N ASP A 52 -4.45 -0.18 -3.67
CA ASP A 52 -5.27 -1.25 -3.06
C ASP A 52 -6.75 -0.84 -2.97
N VAL A 53 -7.03 0.35 -2.42
CA VAL A 53 -8.40 0.86 -2.29
C VAL A 53 -9.05 1.07 -3.66
N ARG A 54 -8.30 1.61 -4.62
CA ARG A 54 -8.80 1.86 -5.97
C ARG A 54 -9.14 0.56 -6.71
N LEU A 55 -8.28 -0.46 -6.59
CA LEU A 55 -8.53 -1.78 -7.16
C LEU A 55 -9.76 -2.44 -6.53
N GLN A 56 -9.96 -2.31 -5.22
CA GLN A 56 -11.19 -2.80 -4.59
C GLN A 56 -12.43 -2.11 -5.16
N ILE A 57 -12.44 -0.79 -5.27
CA ILE A 57 -13.58 -0.04 -5.84
C ILE A 57 -13.84 -0.48 -7.29
N GLU A 58 -12.79 -0.62 -8.11
CA GLU A 58 -12.93 -0.93 -9.54
C GLU A 58 -13.23 -2.42 -9.83
N GLN A 59 -12.66 -3.35 -9.06
CA GLN A 59 -12.79 -4.79 -9.32
C GLN A 59 -13.93 -5.45 -8.55
N THR A 60 -14.17 -5.04 -7.30
CA THR A 60 -15.21 -5.65 -6.46
C THR A 60 -16.48 -4.80 -6.39
N GLY A 61 -16.43 -3.55 -6.87
CA GLY A 61 -17.58 -2.64 -6.89
C GLY A 61 -17.99 -2.14 -5.49
N ILE A 62 -17.13 -2.31 -4.48
CA ILE A 62 -17.40 -1.79 -3.14
C ILE A 62 -17.34 -0.27 -3.13
N ASP A 63 -18.14 0.36 -2.26
CA ASP A 63 -18.10 1.80 -2.12
C ASP A 63 -16.78 2.26 -1.47
N ARG A 64 -16.40 3.50 -1.79
CA ARG A 64 -15.16 4.13 -1.34
C ARG A 64 -15.02 4.11 0.18
N ASP A 65 -16.08 4.39 0.93
CA ASP A 65 -16.00 4.55 2.37
C ASP A 65 -15.83 3.18 3.05
N THR A 66 -16.43 2.13 2.50
CA THR A 66 -16.18 0.74 2.88
C THR A 66 -14.73 0.34 2.58
N ALA A 67 -14.23 0.59 1.38
CA ALA A 67 -12.85 0.28 1.01
C ALA A 67 -11.81 0.97 1.92
N LEU A 68 -12.05 2.24 2.27
CA LEU A 68 -11.20 2.99 3.20
C LEU A 68 -11.28 2.46 4.64
N ARG A 69 -12.45 2.01 5.10
CA ARG A 69 -12.59 1.36 6.42
C ARG A 69 -11.84 0.04 6.46
N ASP A 70 -11.93 -0.76 5.40
CA ASP A 70 -11.23 -2.02 5.29
C ASP A 70 -9.71 -1.81 5.33
N LEU A 71 -9.20 -0.84 4.57
CA LEU A 71 -7.80 -0.43 4.65
C LEU A 71 -7.40 -0.03 6.08
N ALA A 72 -8.20 0.80 6.75
CA ALA A 72 -7.92 1.24 8.11
C ALA A 72 -7.92 0.08 9.10
N HIS A 73 -8.83 -0.88 8.94
CA HIS A 73 -8.88 -2.10 9.74
C HIS A 73 -7.63 -2.97 9.53
N ARG A 74 -7.25 -3.20 8.27
CA ARG A 74 -6.04 -3.94 7.89
C ARG A 74 -4.77 -3.29 8.45
N MET A 75 -4.65 -1.97 8.32
CA MET A 75 -3.52 -1.21 8.86
C MET A 75 -3.45 -1.27 10.39
N ARG A 76 -4.59 -1.28 11.08
CA ARG A 76 -4.63 -1.46 12.54
C ARG A 76 -4.18 -2.87 12.94
N SER A 77 -4.54 -3.90 12.16
CA SER A 77 -4.04 -5.26 12.37
C SER A 77 -2.53 -5.37 12.12
N LEU A 78 -2.04 -4.61 11.13
CA LEU A 78 -0.61 -4.49 10.83
C LEU A 78 0.15 -3.72 11.91
N GLY A 79 -0.45 -2.78 12.63
CA GLY A 79 0.23 -2.02 13.69
C GLY A 79 0.81 -2.86 14.84
N SER A 80 0.51 -4.16 14.92
CA SER A 80 1.13 -5.11 15.85
C SER A 80 2.39 -5.80 15.31
N ALA A 81 2.67 -5.70 14.00
CA ALA A 81 3.80 -6.31 13.33
C ALA A 81 4.47 -5.23 12.46
N HIS A 82 5.73 -4.92 12.71
CA HIS A 82 6.48 -3.84 12.05
C HIS A 82 6.84 -4.19 10.59
N VAL A 83 5.83 -4.57 9.78
CA VAL A 83 5.97 -5.06 8.42
C VAL A 83 5.59 -3.93 7.45
N PRO A 84 6.48 -3.56 6.52
CA PRO A 84 6.17 -2.65 5.43
C PRO A 84 4.91 -3.07 4.68
N PHE A 85 4.07 -2.10 4.29
CA PHE A 85 2.80 -2.38 3.61
C PHE A 85 3.02 -3.15 2.29
N SER A 86 4.12 -2.88 1.58
CA SER A 86 4.54 -3.60 0.38
C SER A 86 4.72 -5.10 0.61
N GLU A 87 5.41 -5.50 1.68
CA GLU A 87 5.58 -6.91 2.04
C GLU A 87 4.25 -7.57 2.41
N TRP A 88 3.37 -6.84 3.10
CA TRP A 88 2.05 -7.37 3.44
C TRP A 88 1.18 -7.63 2.21
N VAL A 89 1.15 -6.69 1.25
CA VAL A 89 0.42 -6.88 -0.02
C VAL A 89 0.96 -8.10 -0.76
N HIS A 90 2.29 -8.26 -0.84
CA HIS A 90 2.89 -9.44 -1.46
C HIS A 90 2.43 -10.75 -0.80
N ASN A 91 2.38 -10.81 0.54
CA ASN A 91 1.95 -11.99 1.29
C ASN A 91 0.46 -12.34 1.09
N GLN A 92 -0.41 -11.34 0.90
CA GLN A 92 -1.83 -11.58 0.61
C GLN A 92 -2.07 -12.16 -0.79
N HIS A 93 -1.29 -11.72 -1.78
CA HIS A 93 -1.45 -12.18 -3.16
C HIS A 93 -0.75 -13.51 -3.46
N THR A 94 0.32 -13.85 -2.72
CA THR A 94 1.10 -15.07 -2.94
C THR A 94 0.68 -16.24 -2.05
N GLY A 95 -0.21 -16.04 -1.09
CA GLY A 95 -0.68 -17.10 -0.19
C GLY A 95 0.43 -17.71 0.69
N GLN A 96 1.59 -17.06 0.81
CA GLN A 96 2.65 -17.52 1.69
C GLN A 96 2.32 -17.16 3.14
N SER A 97 1.56 -18.06 3.78
CA SER A 97 1.72 -18.28 5.22
C SER A 97 3.17 -18.70 5.44
N SER A 98 4.02 -17.80 5.88
CA SER A 98 5.34 -18.14 6.41
C SER A 98 5.17 -18.88 7.75
N LEU A 99 4.63 -20.10 7.70
CA LEU A 99 4.87 -21.12 8.72
C LEU A 99 6.24 -21.71 8.42
N SER A 100 7.28 -20.98 8.78
CA SER A 100 8.61 -21.56 8.92
C SER A 100 9.15 -21.23 10.30
N GLY A 101 9.26 -22.28 11.12
CA GLY A 101 10.15 -22.32 12.26
C GLY A 101 9.52 -22.00 13.62
N ARG A 102 9.05 -23.05 14.29
CA ARG A 102 9.48 -23.43 15.65
C ARG A 102 8.82 -24.74 16.06
N GLN A 103 9.51 -25.86 15.84
CA GLN A 103 10.13 -26.70 16.87
C GLN A 103 10.75 -27.95 16.23
#